data_AF-A0A512PPC2-F1
#
_entry.id   AF-A0A512PPC2-F1
#
_cell.length_a   1.000
_cell.length_b   1.000
_cell.length_c   1.000
_cell.angle_alpha   90.00
_cell.angle_beta   90.00
_cell.angle_gamma   90.00
#
_symmetry.space_group_name_H-M   'P 1'
#
loop_
_entity.id
_entity.type
_entity.pdbx_description
1 polymer ?
#
loop_
_entity_poly.entity_id
_entity_poly.type
_entity_poly.pdbx_seq_one_letter_code
_entity_poly.pdbx_strand_id
1 'polypeptide(L)'
;MVGTLNGWDRRADIHNITVPTLLTFGDHDTMPLATAQRMHKEIPHSRLVLTPDGGHCHSIDNPTAFFSTLGEFLTDVETGNFKD
;
A
#
# COMPACT_ATOMS: atom_id res chain seq x y z
N MET A 1 20.22 3.88 -10.38
CA MET A 1 20.57 3.63 -8.97
C MET A 1 21.88 2.84 -8.96
N VAL A 2 22.79 3.07 -8.01
CA VAL A 2 23.99 2.22 -7.82
C VAL A 2 23.80 1.41 -6.53
N GLY A 3 24.35 0.20 -6.45
CA GLY A 3 24.23 -0.68 -5.26
C GLY A 3 23.46 -1.99 -5.51
N THR A 4 23.32 -2.81 -4.47
CA THR A 4 22.79 -4.18 -4.54
C THR A 4 21.35 -4.29 -5.05
N LEU A 5 20.54 -3.24 -4.88
CA LEU A 5 19.17 -3.17 -5.39
C LEU A 5 19.08 -2.63 -6.82
N ASN A 6 20.21 -2.29 -7.45
CA ASN A 6 20.21 -1.88 -8.85
C ASN A 6 19.74 -3.05 -9.73
N GLY A 7 18.67 -2.81 -10.50
CA GLY A 7 18.02 -3.85 -11.31
C GLY A 7 17.00 -4.71 -10.57
N TRP A 8 16.77 -4.48 -9.27
CA TRP A 8 15.70 -5.16 -8.55
C TRP A 8 14.34 -4.67 -9.04
N ASP A 9 13.56 -5.58 -9.62
CA ASP A 9 12.24 -5.31 -10.17
C ASP A 9 11.36 -6.56 -10.03
N ARG A 10 10.21 -6.41 -9.37
CA ARG A 10 9.20 -7.47 -9.19
C ARG A 10 7.85 -7.12 -9.79
N ARG A 11 7.79 -6.06 -10.62
CA ARG A 11 6.53 -5.59 -11.25
C ARG A 11 5.84 -6.70 -12.05
N ALA A 12 6.63 -7.52 -12.75
CA ALA A 12 6.10 -8.64 -13.52
C ALA A 12 5.46 -9.73 -12.64
N ASP A 13 5.69 -9.75 -11.34
CA ASP A 13 5.31 -10.86 -10.46
C ASP A 13 4.18 -10.50 -9.49
N ILE A 14 3.90 -9.21 -9.26
CA ILE A 14 2.94 -8.79 -8.21
C ILE A 14 1.51 -9.26 -8.47
N HIS A 15 1.16 -9.61 -9.71
CA HIS A 15 -0.12 -10.23 -10.06
C HIS A 15 -0.32 -11.61 -9.42
N ASN A 16 0.76 -12.26 -8.96
CA ASN A 16 0.69 -13.54 -8.25
C ASN A 16 0.38 -13.39 -6.75
N ILE A 17 0.25 -12.16 -6.23
CA ILE A 17 -0.14 -11.92 -4.84
C ILE A 17 -1.65 -12.10 -4.72
N THR A 18 -2.08 -13.27 -4.25
CA THR A 18 -3.51 -13.64 -4.14
C THR A 18 -4.09 -13.43 -2.74
N VAL A 19 -3.28 -12.99 -1.78
CA VAL A 19 -3.75 -12.69 -0.42
C VAL A 19 -4.27 -11.25 -0.33
N PRO A 20 -5.22 -10.96 0.58
CA PRO A 20 -5.62 -9.58 0.87
C PRO A 20 -4.42 -8.68 1.13
N THR A 21 -4.34 -7.57 0.41
CA THR A 21 -3.18 -6.67 0.43
C THR A 21 -3.60 -5.23 0.67
N LEU A 22 -3.02 -4.59 1.69
CA LEU A 22 -3.18 -3.16 1.90
C LEU A 22 -2.00 -2.41 1.29
N LEU A 23 -2.28 -1.52 0.34
CA LEU A 23 -1.36 -0.50 -0.13
C LEU A 23 -1.70 0.80 0.59
N THR A 24 -0.79 1.27 1.43
CA THR A 24 -0.97 2.52 2.19
C THR A 24 0.20 3.46 1.91
N PHE A 25 -0.12 4.70 1.56
CA PHE A 25 0.85 5.73 1.16
C PHE A 25 0.44 7.05 1.81
N GLY A 26 1.37 7.98 1.99
CA GLY A 26 1.03 9.38 2.27
C GLY A 26 0.49 10.09 1.02
N ASP A 27 -0.47 11.01 1.16
CA ASP A 27 -0.96 11.81 0.03
C ASP A 27 0.08 12.82 -0.50
N HIS A 28 1.08 13.16 0.31
CA HIS A 28 2.25 13.98 -0.03
C HIS A 28 3.55 13.16 -0.07
N ASP A 29 3.45 11.85 -0.35
CA ASP A 29 4.64 10.99 -0.44
C ASP A 29 5.60 11.48 -1.53
N THR A 30 6.89 11.37 -1.22
CA THR A 30 7.98 11.61 -2.18
C THR A 30 8.04 10.51 -3.26
N MET A 31 7.46 9.35 -2.98
CA MET A 31 7.28 8.28 -3.94
C MET A 31 6.05 8.54 -4.83
N PRO A 32 6.14 8.33 -6.16
CA PRO A 32 5.03 8.64 -7.04
C PRO A 32 3.77 7.83 -6.73
N LEU A 33 2.67 8.52 -6.43
CA LEU A 33 1.35 7.88 -6.20
C LEU A 33 0.86 7.07 -7.41
N ALA A 34 1.29 7.43 -8.62
CA ALA A 34 1.04 6.64 -9.82
C ALA A 34 1.57 5.19 -9.71
N THR A 35 2.65 4.97 -8.94
CA THR A 35 3.18 3.64 -8.66
C THR A 35 2.21 2.83 -7.80
N ALA A 36 1.67 3.44 -6.75
CA ALA A 36 0.67 2.82 -5.88
C ALA A 36 -0.60 2.46 -6.64
N GLN A 37 -1.09 3.38 -7.49
CA GLN A 37 -2.23 3.14 -8.38
C GLN A 37 -1.99 1.99 -9.37
N ARG A 38 -0.78 1.90 -9.94
CA ARG A 38 -0.41 0.78 -10.82
C ARG A 38 -0.39 -0.54 -10.05
N MET A 39 0.21 -0.56 -8.87
CA MET A 39 0.24 -1.76 -8.02
C MET A 39 -1.18 -2.20 -7.66
N HIS A 40 -2.07 -1.27 -7.32
CA HIS A 40 -3.47 -1.58 -7.01
C HIS A 40 -4.22 -2.22 -8.19
N LYS A 41 -3.93 -1.76 -9.42
CA LYS A 41 -4.50 -2.35 -10.64
C LYS A 41 -3.94 -3.75 -10.96
N GLU A 42 -2.71 -4.03 -10.58
CA GLU A 42 -2.02 -5.28 -10.91
C GLU A 42 -2.18 -6.36 -9.83
N ILE A 43 -2.43 -5.98 -8.57
CA ILE A 43 -2.65 -6.92 -7.45
C ILE A 43 -4.16 -7.20 -7.31
N PRO A 44 -4.63 -8.45 -7.54
CA PRO A 44 -6.05 -8.78 -7.63
C PRO A 44 -6.90 -8.38 -6.40
N HIS A 45 -6.37 -8.57 -5.19
CA HIS A 45 -7.11 -8.34 -3.94
C HIS A 45 -6.42 -7.26 -3.11
N SER A 46 -6.28 -6.08 -3.69
CA SER A 46 -5.61 -4.95 -3.05
C SER A 46 -6.58 -3.83 -2.71
N ARG A 47 -6.33 -3.16 -1.57
CA ARG A 47 -6.97 -1.90 -1.21
C ARG A 47 -5.90 -0.82 -1.21
N LEU A 48 -6.13 0.29 -1.90
CA LEU A 48 -5.26 1.46 -1.87
C LEU A 48 -5.87 2.56 -1.00
N VAL A 49 -5.13 2.99 0.03
CA VAL A 49 -5.52 4.12 0.90
C VAL A 49 -4.40 5.14 0.96
N LEU A 50 -4.77 6.43 0.86
CA LEU A 50 -3.85 7.54 1.07
C LEU A 50 -4.09 8.11 2.47
N THR A 51 -3.02 8.23 3.24
CA THR A 51 -3.02 8.88 4.55
C THR A 51 -3.00 10.39 4.32
N PRO A 52 -4.03 11.13 4.76
CA PRO A 52 -4.12 12.56 4.56
C PRO A 52 -3.03 13.29 5.36
N ASP A 53 -2.49 14.36 4.76
CA ASP A 53 -1.40 15.17 5.32
C ASP A 53 -0.15 14.34 5.69
N GLY A 54 0.07 13.23 4.98
CA GLY A 54 1.15 12.28 5.24
C GLY A 54 2.21 12.29 4.15
N GLY A 55 3.48 12.26 4.52
CA GLY A 55 4.61 12.08 3.60
C GLY A 55 5.03 10.62 3.47
N HIS A 56 6.32 10.38 3.23
CA HIS A 56 6.85 9.01 3.14
C HIS A 56 6.76 8.25 4.48
N CYS A 57 6.90 8.97 5.59
CA CYS A 57 6.76 8.44 6.94
C CYS A 57 5.36 8.69 7.49
N HIS A 58 4.31 8.46 6.70
CA HIS A 58 2.92 8.81 7.04
C HIS A 58 2.38 8.15 8.31
N SER A 59 2.98 7.04 8.78
CA SER A 59 2.68 6.44 10.09
C SER A 59 3.10 7.33 11.28
N ILE A 60 4.05 8.24 11.06
CA ILE A 60 4.51 9.24 12.02
C ILE A 60 3.80 10.58 11.77
N ASP A 61 3.63 10.98 10.51
CA ASP A 61 3.05 12.27 10.14
C ASP A 61 1.57 12.36 10.53
N ASN A 62 0.80 11.29 10.30
CA ASN A 62 -0.59 11.18 10.72
C ASN A 62 -0.88 9.78 11.28
N PRO A 63 -0.47 9.50 12.53
CA PRO A 63 -0.61 8.18 13.14
C PRO A 63 -2.06 7.75 13.25
N THR A 64 -2.97 8.68 13.57
CA THR A 64 -4.39 8.39 13.74
C THR A 64 -5.01 7.83 12.47
N ALA A 65 -4.79 8.49 11.32
CA ALA A 65 -5.32 7.98 10.05
C ALA A 65 -4.66 6.66 9.65
N PHE A 66 -3.33 6.56 9.77
CA PHE A 66 -2.60 5.33 9.44
C PHE A 66 -3.08 4.12 10.25
N PHE A 67 -3.14 4.23 11.58
CA PHE A 67 -3.52 3.13 12.45
C PHE A 67 -5.02 2.79 12.38
N SER A 68 -5.90 3.76 12.11
CA SER A 68 -7.32 3.47 11.84
C SER A 68 -7.45 2.59 10.60
N THR A 69 -6.83 3.00 9.48
CA THR A 69 -6.85 2.23 8.23
C THR A 69 -6.23 0.85 8.39
N LEU A 70 -5.12 0.73 9.12
CA LEU A 70 -4.49 -0.55 9.39
C LEU A 70 -5.42 -1.47 10.21
N GLY A 71 -6.04 -0.95 11.26
CA GLY A 71 -6.95 -1.71 12.12
C GLY A 71 -8.21 -2.18 11.37
N GLU A 72 -8.80 -1.32 10.54
CA GLU A 72 -9.92 -1.65 9.67
C GLU A 72 -9.56 -2.77 8.69
N PHE A 73 -8.41 -2.67 8.02
CA PHE A 73 -7.95 -3.70 7.10
C PHE A 73 -7.75 -5.06 7.81
N LEU A 74 -7.08 -5.07 8.97
CA LEU A 74 -6.86 -6.30 9.72
C LEU A 74 -8.19 -6.94 10.16
N THR A 75 -9.13 -6.12 10.65
CA THR A 75 -10.46 -6.58 11.04
C THR A 75 -11.23 -7.17 9.85
N ASP A 76 -11.20 -6.52 8.69
CA ASP A 76 -11.85 -6.99 7.47
C ASP A 76 -11.30 -8.35 7.03
N VAL A 77 -9.97 -8.54 7.10
CA VAL A 77 -9.32 -9.80 6.75
C VAL A 77 -9.67 -10.91 7.76
N GLU A 78 -9.56 -10.63 9.06
CA GLU A 78 -9.84 -11.60 10.12
C GLU A 78 -11.31 -12.05 10.14
N THR A 79 -12.23 -11.16 9.77
CA THR A 79 -13.67 -11.44 9.73
C THR A 79 -14.16 -11.96 8.38
N GLY A 80 -13.27 -12.10 7.37
CA GLY A 80 -13.63 -12.54 6.03
C GLY A 80 -14.47 -11.52 5.23
N ASN A 81 -14.48 -10.26 5.66
CA ASN A 81 -15.23 -9.16 5.06
C ASN A 81 -14.37 -8.31 4.10
N PHE A 82 -13.12 -8.68 3.87
CA PHE A 82 -12.27 -7.97 2.91
C PHE A 82 -12.88 -8.04 1.50
N LYS A 83 -13.25 -6.87 0.99
CA LYS A 83 -13.73 -6.65 -0.37
C LYS A 83 -12.65 -5.91 -1.15
N ASP A 84 -12.37 -6.41 -2.34
CA ASP A 84 -11.46 -5.85 -3.34
C ASP A 84 -12.05 -4.64 -4.07
#